data_AF-A0A6I4IRY6-F1
#
_entry.id   AF-A0A6I4IRY6-F1
#
_cell.length_a   1.000
_cell.length_b   1.000
_cell.length_c   1.000
_cell.angle_alpha   90.00
_cell.angle_beta   90.00
_cell.angle_gamma   90.00
#
_symmetry.space_group_name_H-M   'P 1'
#
loop_
_entity.id
_entity.type
_entity.pdbx_description
1 polymer ?
#
loop_
_entity_poly.entity_id
_entity_poly.type
_entity_poly.pdbx_seq_one_letter_code
_entity_poly.pdbx_strand_id
1 'polypeptide(L)'
;MATHNATIERKETGATLKLAIGSEELNIVLTDDNPNEVKSVFNKLLIHLKNDEIDFNLTDDKEDLYFHICKEYITQLNAELKSTFIELNDNGLLNDL
;
A
#
# COMPACT_ATOMS: atom_id res chain seq x y z
N MET A 1 1.98 -9.39 -11.74
CA MET A 1 1.28 -9.37 -10.45
C MET A 1 2.11 -10.06 -9.39
N ALA A 2 2.88 -9.26 -8.64
CA ALA A 2 3.55 -9.69 -7.44
C ALA A 2 2.67 -9.39 -6.22
N THR A 3 2.49 -10.39 -5.35
CA THR A 3 1.80 -10.18 -4.06
C THR A 3 2.84 -9.86 -2.99
N HIS A 4 2.70 -8.66 -2.44
CA HIS A 4 3.55 -8.07 -1.42
C HIS A 4 2.92 -8.22 -0.03
N ASN A 5 3.74 -8.21 1.01
CA ASN A 5 3.24 -8.35 2.38
C ASN A 5 2.89 -6.99 2.98
N ALA A 6 1.74 -6.89 3.62
CA ALA A 6 1.36 -5.78 4.48
C ALA A 6 1.19 -6.27 5.93
N THR A 7 1.67 -5.50 6.90
CA THR A 7 1.58 -5.84 8.33
C THR A 7 1.19 -4.64 9.18
N ILE A 8 0.72 -4.88 10.41
CA ILE A 8 0.32 -3.82 11.33
C ILE A 8 1.29 -3.79 12.51
N GLU A 9 1.98 -2.67 12.67
CA GLU A 9 2.78 -2.39 13.86
C GLU A 9 1.92 -1.62 14.87
N ARG A 10 1.63 -2.24 16.01
CA ARG A 10 0.86 -1.63 17.11
C ARG A 10 1.82 -1.09 18.18
N LYS A 11 1.63 0.18 18.58
CA LYS A 11 2.38 0.86 19.64
C LYS A 11 1.41 1.40 20.69
N GLU A 12 1.93 1.83 21.84
CA GLU A 12 1.10 2.35 22.94
C GLU A 12 0.22 3.54 22.52
N THR A 13 0.71 4.39 21.61
CA THR A 13 0.04 5.63 21.19
C THR A 13 -0.55 5.56 19.78
N GLY A 14 -0.59 4.38 19.15
CA GLY A 14 -1.19 4.25 17.83
C GLY A 14 -0.76 3.01 17.05
N ALA A 15 -1.05 3.03 15.75
CA ALA A 15 -0.74 1.91 14.86
C ALA A 15 -0.20 2.41 13.51
N THR A 16 0.65 1.61 12.90
CA THR A 16 1.27 1.89 11.59
C THR A 16 1.01 0.71 10.67
N LEU A 17 0.45 0.97 9.50
CA LEU A 17 0.38 0.01 8.40
C LEU A 17 1.72 0.03 7.66
N LYS A 18 2.34 -1.14 7.53
CA LYS A 18 3.62 -1.34 6.85
C LYS A 18 3.42 -2.10 5.57
N LEU A 19 3.91 -1.56 4.46
CA LEU A 19 3.81 -2.14 3.11
C LEU A 19 5.22 -2.51 2.63
N ALA A 20 5.52 -3.80 2.50
CA ALA A 20 6.83 -4.28 2.09
C ALA A 20 6.91 -4.44 0.56
N ILE A 21 7.73 -3.63 -0.10
CA ILE A 21 7.90 -3.65 -1.56
C ILE A 21 9.39 -3.70 -1.95
N GLY A 22 9.81 -4.82 -2.54
CA GLY A 22 11.22 -5.06 -2.83
C GLY A 22 12.07 -5.01 -1.55
N SER A 23 13.03 -4.08 -1.50
CA SER A 23 13.85 -3.80 -0.32
C SER A 23 13.34 -2.62 0.52
N GLU A 24 12.21 -2.01 0.15
CA GLU A 24 11.63 -0.87 0.83
C GLU A 24 10.45 -1.27 1.73
N GLU A 25 10.29 -0.56 2.84
CA GLU A 25 9.10 -0.61 3.68
C GLU A 25 8.46 0.78 3.69
N LEU A 26 7.23 0.88 3.19
CA LEU A 26 6.43 2.10 3.21
C LEU A 26 5.52 2.07 4.43
N ASN A 27 5.47 3.18 5.16
CA ASN A 27 4.76 3.28 6.43
C ASN A 27 3.63 4.30 6.34
N ILE A 28 2.47 3.93 6.87
CA ILE A 28 1.31 4.81 7.00
C ILE A 28 0.88 4.79 8.46
N VAL A 29 1.05 5.92 9.16
CA VAL A 29 0.56 6.08 10.53
C VAL A 29 -0.97 6.23 10.51
N LEU A 30 -1.69 5.30 11.13
CA LEU A 30 -3.16 5.23 11.10
C LEU A 30 -3.83 6.21 12.07
N THR A 31 -3.06 6.71 13.05
CA THR A 31 -3.55 7.58 14.12
C THR A 31 -3.16 9.04 13.91
N ASP A 32 -2.47 9.37 12.81
CA ASP A 32 -2.12 10.73 12.44
C ASP A 32 -3.02 11.19 11.30
N ASP A 33 -3.59 12.39 11.41
CA ASP A 33 -4.40 13.00 10.34
C ASP A 33 -3.48 13.81 9.41
N ASN A 34 -2.54 13.11 8.80
CA ASN A 34 -1.53 13.71 7.91
C ASN A 34 -1.70 13.21 6.47
N PRO A 35 -2.55 13.87 5.66
CA PRO A 35 -2.79 13.44 4.29
C PRO A 35 -1.55 13.55 3.39
N ASN A 36 -0.53 14.33 3.77
CA ASN A 36 0.70 14.43 2.99
C ASN A 36 1.56 13.17 3.11
N GLU A 37 1.51 12.46 4.23
CA GLU A 37 2.22 11.20 4.41
C GLU A 37 1.64 10.12 3.49
N VAL A 38 0.31 9.98 3.49
CA VAL A 38 -0.41 9.05 2.61
C VAL A 38 -0.10 9.33 1.14
N LYS A 39 -0.13 10.60 0.71
CA LYS A 39 0.25 11.01 -0.65
C LYS A 39 1.70 10.63 -0.98
N SER A 40 2.62 10.81 -0.04
CA SER A 40 4.03 10.44 -0.23
C SER A 40 4.20 8.93 -0.45
N VAL A 41 3.49 8.10 0.34
CA VAL A 41 3.47 6.64 0.15
C VAL A 41 2.90 6.28 -1.22
N PHE A 42 1.78 6.87 -1.61
CA PHE A 42 1.18 6.61 -2.92
C PHE A 42 2.11 7.01 -4.08
N ASN A 43 2.80 8.15 -3.99
CA ASN A 43 3.77 8.55 -5.00
C ASN A 43 4.92 7.54 -5.16
N LYS A 44 5.37 6.93 -4.06
CA LYS A 44 6.36 5.85 -4.12
C LYS A 44 5.80 4.59 -4.78
N LEU A 45 4.57 4.21 -4.44
CA LEU A 45 3.88 3.08 -5.08
C LEU A 45 3.70 3.30 -6.59
N LEU A 46 3.37 4.53 -7.03
CA LEU A 46 3.28 4.87 -8.45
C LEU A 46 4.60 4.61 -9.18
N ILE A 47 5.74 4.92 -8.57
CA ILE A 47 7.06 4.67 -9.18
C ILE A 47 7.27 3.16 -9.37
N HIS A 48 6.90 2.35 -8.37
CA HIS A 48 6.97 0.88 -8.47
C HIS A 48 5.99 0.32 -9.51
N LEU A 49 4.76 0.87 -9.58
CA LEU A 49 3.71 0.46 -10.54
C LEU A 49 4.13 0.60 -12.00
N LYS A 50 5.04 1.53 -12.32
CA LYS A 50 5.56 1.66 -13.69
C LYS A 50 6.33 0.42 -14.15
N ASN A 51 6.74 -0.46 -13.25
CA ASN A 51 7.55 -1.64 -13.56
C ASN A 51 6.74 -2.95 -13.50
N ASP A 52 5.82 -3.12 -12.55
CA ASP A 52 4.97 -4.31 -12.42
C ASP A 52 3.68 -3.97 -11.66
N GLU A 53 2.65 -4.81 -11.83
CA GLU A 53 1.42 -4.77 -11.08
C GLU A 53 1.65 -5.22 -9.62
N ILE A 54 1.18 -4.38 -8.69
CA ILE A 54 1.35 -4.54 -7.25
C ILE A 54 0.03 -4.96 -6.61
N ASP A 55 0.07 -5.97 -5.75
CA ASP A 55 -1.03 -6.32 -4.85
C ASP A 55 -0.48 -6.54 -3.43
N PHE A 56 -1.20 -6.14 -2.39
CA PHE A 56 -0.81 -6.37 -1.00
C PHE A 56 -1.72 -7.37 -0.30
N ASN A 57 -1.13 -8.32 0.42
CA ASN A 57 -1.85 -9.18 1.35
C ASN A 57 -1.59 -8.73 2.80
N LEU A 58 -2.67 -8.40 3.53
CA LEU A 58 -2.57 -8.07 4.95
C LEU A 58 -2.37 -9.34 5.77
N THR A 59 -1.21 -9.45 6.42
CA THR A 59 -0.89 -10.50 7.38
C THR A 59 -0.88 -9.91 8.78
N ASP A 60 -1.75 -10.42 9.64
CA ASP A 60 -1.87 -9.96 11.01
C ASP A 60 -2.38 -11.09 11.91
N ASP A 61 -1.94 -11.12 13.16
CA ASP A 61 -2.27 -12.15 14.14
C ASP A 61 -3.39 -11.75 15.10
N LYS A 62 -3.91 -10.52 14.99
CA LYS A 62 -4.87 -9.94 15.93
C LYS A 62 -6.02 -9.22 15.23
N GLU A 63 -7.21 -9.82 15.28
CA GLU A 63 -8.44 -9.21 14.77
C GLU A 63 -9.00 -8.13 15.72
N ASP A 64 -8.40 -6.94 15.70
CA ASP A 64 -8.85 -5.74 16.42
C ASP A 64 -9.31 -4.60 15.48
N LEU A 65 -9.63 -3.44 16.05
CA LEU A 65 -10.07 -2.28 15.26
C LEU A 65 -9.07 -1.92 14.15
N TYR A 66 -7.77 -1.96 14.45
CA TYR A 66 -6.73 -1.64 13.46
C TYR A 66 -6.69 -2.69 12.36
N PHE A 67 -6.90 -3.97 12.67
CA PHE A 67 -7.02 -5.00 11.64
C PHE A 67 -8.16 -4.71 10.67
N HIS A 68 -9.36 -4.39 11.16
CA HIS A 68 -10.49 -4.10 10.27
C HIS A 68 -10.24 -2.84 9.42
N ILE A 69 -9.68 -1.78 10.01
CA ILE A 69 -9.29 -0.57 9.28
C ILE A 69 -8.27 -0.90 8.19
N CYS A 70 -7.19 -1.60 8.52
CA CYS A 70 -6.16 -1.97 7.55
C CYS A 70 -6.69 -2.89 6.47
N LYS A 71 -7.60 -3.82 6.80
CA LYS A 71 -8.21 -4.72 5.81
C LYS A 71 -8.99 -3.94 4.77
N GLU A 72 -9.80 -2.97 5.19
CA GLU A 72 -10.51 -2.07 4.28
C GLU A 72 -9.53 -1.21 3.48
N TYR A 73 -8.51 -0.65 4.14
CA TYR A 73 -7.48 0.17 3.52
C TYR A 73 -6.76 -0.58 2.40
N ILE A 74 -6.29 -1.81 2.66
CA ILE A 74 -5.59 -2.66 1.68
C ILE A 74 -6.54 -3.05 0.54
N THR A 75 -7.79 -3.36 0.83
CA THR A 75 -8.78 -3.69 -0.20
C THR A 75 -8.97 -2.53 -1.18
N GLN A 76 -9.11 -1.30 -0.65
CA GLN A 76 -9.24 -0.10 -1.47
C GLN A 76 -7.94 0.20 -2.23
N LEU A 77 -6.80 0.14 -1.54
CA LEU A 77 -5.49 0.39 -2.14
C LEU A 77 -5.23 -0.55 -3.32
N ASN A 78 -5.44 -1.86 -3.18
CA ASN A 78 -5.21 -2.81 -4.28
C ASN A 78 -6.13 -2.53 -5.48
N ALA A 79 -7.40 -2.16 -5.23
CA ALA A 79 -8.31 -1.79 -6.32
C ALA A 79 -7.83 -0.53 -7.08
N GLU A 80 -7.39 0.49 -6.35
CA GLU A 80 -6.84 1.71 -6.93
C GLU A 80 -5.53 1.47 -7.69
N LEU A 81 -4.60 0.69 -7.12
CA LEU A 81 -3.33 0.34 -7.75
C LEU A 81 -3.55 -0.42 -9.06
N LYS A 82 -4.50 -1.37 -9.07
CA LYS A 82 -4.88 -2.11 -10.27
C LYS A 82 -5.48 -1.20 -11.35
N SER A 83 -6.42 -0.34 -10.97
CA SER A 83 -7.01 0.63 -11.92
C SER A 83 -5.93 1.55 -12.50
N THR A 84 -5.06 2.06 -11.64
CA THR A 84 -3.96 2.96 -12.02
C THR A 84 -2.96 2.26 -12.95
N PHE A 85 -2.61 1.00 -12.70
CA PHE A 85 -1.73 0.22 -13.56
C PHE A 85 -2.31 0.07 -14.98
N ILE A 86 -3.61 -0.24 -15.08
CA ILE A 86 -4.32 -0.32 -16.36
C ILE A 86 -4.25 1.03 -17.09
N GLU A 87 -4.53 2.14 -16.40
CA GLU A 87 -4.42 3.48 -16.99
C GLU A 87 -3.00 3.80 -17.46
N LEU A 88 -1.97 3.46 -16.69
CA LEU A 88 -0.57 3.65 -17.09
C LEU A 88 -0.24 2.83 -18.34
N ASN A 89 -0.69 1.58 -18.42
CA ASN A 89 -0.52 0.73 -19.58
C ASN A 89 -1.22 1.31 -20.83
N ASP A 90 -2.48 1.68 -20.69
CA ASP A 90 -3.31 2.19 -21.79
C ASP A 90 -2.77 3.51 -22.37
N ASN A 91 -2.10 4.31 -21.54
CA ASN A 91 -1.44 5.55 -21.94
C ASN A 91 0.03 5.37 -22.35
N GLY A 92 0.57 4.14 -22.35
CA GLY A 92 1.96 3.87 -22.72
C GLY A 92 2.98 4.50 -21.75
N LEU A 93 2.62 4.58 -20.47
CA LEU A 93 3.43 5.20 -19.41
C LEU A 93 4.21 4.18 -18.56
N LEU A 94 4.05 2.87 -18.81
CA LEU A 94 4.87 1.84 -18.20
C LEU A 94 6.33 1.94 -18.71
N ASN A 95 7.27 1.51 -17.87
CA ASN A 95 8.66 1.43 -18.29
C ASN A 95 8.84 0.18 -19.18
N ASP A 96 9.67 0.29 -20.22
CA ASP A 96 10.00 -0.86 -21.08
C ASP A 96 10.76 -1.94 -20.28
N LEU A 97 10.38 -3.20 -20.46
CA LEU A 97 11.03 -4.39 -19.88
C LEU A 97 12.37 -4.71 -20.56
#